data_AF-A0A1X1N0P0-F1
#
_entry.id   AF-A0A1X1N0P0-F1
#
_cell.length_a   1.000
_cell.length_b   1.000
_cell.length_c   1.000
_cell.angle_alpha   90.00
_cell.angle_beta   90.00
_cell.angle_gamma   90.00
#
_symmetry.space_group_name_H-M   'P 1'
#
loop_
_entity.id
_entity.type
_entity.pdbx_description
1 polymer ?
#
loop_
_entity_poly.entity_id
_entity_poly.type
_entity_poly.pdbx_seq_one_letter_code
_entity_poly.pdbx_strand_id
1 'polypeptide(L)'
;MKVTLDLIDLAEEEIDSACARHPKHRDTLFHSFSLLRPTLPRMTSAFVYRAHCQELLGRVARVEDTRPGTAAEVCCLCADISTQVPLNSPAAGLYFRMWAQAFPHTPADDDRRAHHEALYASRIDDYEALARAKLAVDDRRLGTITCTGRHNTVKVPCRYTQF
;
A
#
# COMPACT_ATOMS: atom_id res chain seq x y z
N MET A 1 13.98 9.07 -0.08
CA MET A 1 14.55 7.71 -0.25
C MET A 1 14.82 7.48 -1.74
N LYS A 2 15.99 6.91 -2.10
CA LYS A 2 16.34 6.55 -3.48
C LYS A 2 15.74 5.18 -3.78
N VAL A 3 15.02 5.04 -4.89
CA VAL A 3 14.50 3.73 -5.35
C VAL A 3 15.70 2.95 -5.90
N THR A 4 15.89 1.70 -5.47
CA THR A 4 16.92 0.79 -5.99
C THR A 4 16.38 0.06 -7.22
N LEU A 5 17.27 -0.47 -8.07
CA LEU A 5 16.86 -1.26 -9.25
C LEU A 5 15.94 -2.42 -8.83
N ASP A 6 16.27 -3.11 -7.73
CA ASP A 6 15.45 -4.20 -7.18
C ASP A 6 14.00 -3.76 -6.88
N LEU A 7 13.77 -2.53 -6.41
CA LEU A 7 12.42 -2.03 -6.12
C LEU A 7 11.64 -1.63 -7.38
N ILE A 8 12.35 -1.30 -8.47
CA ILE A 8 11.73 -1.04 -9.78
C ILE A 8 11.17 -2.36 -10.31
N ASP A 9 11.99 -3.41 -10.34
CA ASP A 9 11.59 -4.72 -10.83
C ASP A 9 10.38 -5.26 -10.03
N LEU A 10 10.44 -5.16 -8.69
CA LEU A 10 9.32 -5.53 -7.82
C LEU A 10 8.04 -4.73 -8.10
N ALA A 11 8.16 -3.44 -8.41
CA ALA A 11 6.99 -2.61 -8.73
C ALA A 11 6.37 -3.00 -10.08
N GLU A 12 7.18 -3.29 -11.08
CA GLU A 12 6.70 -3.78 -12.39
C GLU A 12 5.99 -5.13 -12.25
N GLU A 13 6.56 -6.06 -11.49
CA GLU A 13 5.93 -7.35 -11.20
C GLU A 13 4.57 -7.19 -10.49
N GLU A 14 4.46 -6.29 -9.52
CA GLU A 14 3.18 -6.03 -8.83
C GLU A 14 2.15 -5.37 -9.75
N ILE A 15 2.58 -4.50 -10.67
CA ILE A 15 1.71 -3.94 -11.72
C ILE A 15 1.19 -5.06 -12.63
N ASP A 16 2.05 -5.97 -13.09
CA ASP A 16 1.65 -7.08 -13.94
C ASP A 16 0.67 -8.01 -13.22
N SER A 17 0.96 -8.35 -11.96
CA SER A 17 0.06 -9.11 -11.08
C SER A 17 -1.29 -8.41 -10.89
N ALA A 18 -1.31 -7.10 -10.65
CA ALA A 18 -2.54 -6.34 -10.51
C ALA A 18 -3.33 -6.27 -11.82
N CYS A 19 -2.66 -6.12 -12.96
CA CYS A 19 -3.29 -6.13 -14.28
C CYS A 19 -3.94 -7.48 -14.59
N ALA A 20 -3.29 -8.59 -14.21
CA ALA A 20 -3.85 -9.93 -14.35
C ALA A 20 -5.10 -10.13 -13.48
N ARG A 21 -5.09 -9.62 -12.24
CA ARG A 21 -6.25 -9.69 -11.32
C ARG A 21 -7.40 -8.75 -11.71
N HIS A 22 -7.09 -7.61 -12.32
CA HIS A 22 -8.05 -6.56 -12.64
C HIS A 22 -7.97 -6.14 -14.13
N PRO A 23 -8.31 -7.03 -15.08
CA PRO A 23 -8.10 -6.79 -16.51
C PRO A 23 -8.85 -5.55 -17.03
N LYS A 24 -10.00 -5.21 -16.46
CA LYS A 24 -10.78 -4.00 -16.80
C LYS A 24 -10.06 -2.69 -16.47
N HIS A 25 -9.11 -2.72 -15.54
CA HIS A 25 -8.36 -1.56 -15.08
C HIS A 25 -6.90 -1.57 -15.55
N ARG A 26 -6.52 -2.55 -16.38
CA ARG A 26 -5.14 -2.79 -16.85
C ARG A 26 -4.43 -1.52 -17.31
N ASP A 27 -5.07 -0.70 -18.14
CA ASP A 27 -4.45 0.53 -18.64
C ASP A 27 -4.14 1.52 -17.52
N THR A 28 -5.02 1.64 -16.52
CA THR A 28 -4.81 2.56 -15.40
C THR A 28 -3.74 2.05 -14.46
N LEU A 29 -3.75 0.74 -14.19
CA LEU A 29 -2.77 0.06 -13.35
C LEU A 29 -1.36 0.14 -13.97
N PHE A 30 -1.23 -0.03 -15.28
CA PHE A 30 0.03 0.15 -15.98
C PHE A 30 0.62 1.56 -15.76
N HIS A 31 -0.22 2.59 -15.77
CA HIS A 31 0.19 3.97 -15.54
C HIS A 31 0.32 4.35 -14.05
N SER A 32 0.23 3.40 -13.12
CA SER A 32 0.26 3.64 -11.68
C SER A 32 1.64 3.54 -11.02
N PHE A 33 2.70 3.30 -11.79
CA PHE A 33 4.06 3.15 -11.27
C PHE A 33 4.50 4.30 -10.35
N SER A 34 4.14 5.54 -10.68
CA SER A 34 4.51 6.72 -9.87
C SER A 34 3.93 6.70 -8.45
N LEU A 35 2.84 5.96 -8.22
CA LEU A 35 2.21 5.83 -6.90
C LEU A 35 3.01 4.93 -5.95
N LEU A 36 3.80 3.99 -6.50
CA LEU A 36 4.41 2.88 -5.76
C LEU A 36 5.69 3.29 -5.02
N ARG A 37 5.98 4.60 -4.93
CA ARG A 37 7.18 5.09 -4.29
C ARG A 37 7.16 4.77 -2.79
N PRO A 38 8.19 4.09 -2.26
CA PRO A 38 8.26 3.79 -0.84
C PRO A 38 8.52 5.06 -0.03
N THR A 39 7.88 5.16 1.13
CA THR A 39 7.90 6.36 2.01
C THR A 39 8.70 6.19 3.29
N LEU A 40 8.84 4.95 3.78
CA LEU A 40 9.49 4.65 5.05
C LEU A 40 10.72 3.74 4.86
N PRO A 41 11.81 3.90 5.65
CA PRO A 41 13.04 3.11 5.48
C PRO A 41 12.86 1.59 5.50
N ARG A 42 11.89 1.08 6.28
CA ARG A 42 11.58 -0.36 6.36
C ARG A 42 11.01 -0.96 5.09
N MET A 43 10.57 -0.13 4.14
CA MET A 43 10.10 -0.56 2.82
C MET A 43 11.23 -0.94 1.87
N THR A 44 12.49 -0.98 2.33
CA THR A 44 13.58 -1.66 1.61
C THR A 44 13.42 -3.18 1.65
N SER A 45 12.61 -3.72 2.57
CA SER A 45 12.24 -5.13 2.57
C SER A 45 11.20 -5.44 1.49
N ALA A 46 11.48 -6.44 0.65
CA ALA A 46 10.62 -6.81 -0.48
C ALA A 46 9.19 -7.15 -0.06
N PHE A 47 8.97 -7.90 1.02
CA PHE A 47 7.60 -8.29 1.42
C PHE A 47 6.77 -7.08 1.91
N VAL A 48 7.39 -6.15 2.64
CA VAL A 48 6.74 -4.90 3.10
C VAL A 48 6.41 -4.03 1.90
N TYR A 49 7.35 -3.90 0.97
CA TYR A 49 7.17 -3.11 -0.24
C TYR A 49 6.06 -3.66 -1.14
N ARG A 50 6.03 -4.97 -1.36
CA ARG A 50 4.96 -5.62 -2.13
C ARG A 50 3.59 -5.39 -1.51
N ALA A 51 3.45 -5.56 -0.19
CA ALA A 51 2.19 -5.29 0.50
C ALA A 51 1.72 -3.83 0.32
N HIS A 52 2.64 -2.86 0.41
CA HIS A 52 2.36 -1.46 0.11
C HIS A 52 1.87 -1.26 -1.33
N CYS A 53 2.57 -1.83 -2.32
CA CYS A 53 2.19 -1.73 -3.74
C CYS A 53 0.82 -2.36 -4.00
N GLN A 54 0.57 -3.54 -3.44
CA GLN A 54 -0.69 -4.28 -3.60
C GLN A 54 -1.89 -3.50 -3.09
N GLU A 55 -1.76 -2.84 -1.92
CA GLU A 55 -2.82 -2.00 -1.39
C GLU A 55 -3.10 -0.79 -2.30
N LEU A 56 -2.05 -0.09 -2.76
CA LEU A 56 -2.21 1.06 -3.66
C LEU A 56 -2.83 0.68 -5.00
N LEU A 57 -2.34 -0.39 -5.64
CA LEU A 57 -2.90 -0.90 -6.90
C LEU A 57 -4.34 -1.40 -6.71
N GLY A 58 -4.63 -2.01 -5.56
CA GLY A 58 -5.99 -2.39 -5.18
C GLY A 58 -6.93 -1.18 -5.08
N ARG A 59 -6.47 -0.09 -4.47
CA ARG A 59 -7.24 1.18 -4.41
C ARG A 59 -7.45 1.77 -5.80
N VAL A 60 -6.44 1.76 -6.68
CA VAL A 60 -6.59 2.19 -8.08
C VAL A 60 -7.66 1.37 -8.80
N ALA A 61 -7.63 0.04 -8.67
CA ALA A 61 -8.63 -0.83 -9.29
C ALA A 61 -10.06 -0.60 -8.75
N ARG A 62 -10.19 -0.19 -7.49
CA ARG A 62 -11.47 0.16 -6.85
C ARG A 62 -11.89 1.62 -7.02
N VAL A 63 -11.06 2.45 -7.66
CA VAL A 63 -11.28 3.89 -7.81
C VAL A 63 -11.35 4.60 -6.45
N GLU A 64 -10.48 4.20 -5.53
CA GLU A 64 -10.35 4.75 -4.17
C GLU A 64 -9.18 5.75 -4.06
N ASP A 65 -9.20 6.58 -3.02
CA ASP A 65 -8.14 7.55 -2.74
C ASP A 65 -6.82 6.86 -2.38
N THR A 66 -5.76 7.13 -3.14
CA THR A 66 -4.44 6.55 -2.94
C THR A 66 -3.59 7.32 -1.93
N ARG A 67 -4.00 8.52 -1.51
CA ARG A 67 -3.21 9.37 -0.59
C ARG A 67 -3.04 8.81 0.82
N PRO A 68 -4.08 8.29 1.51
CA PRO A 68 -3.94 7.85 2.90
C PRO A 68 -2.89 6.76 3.05
N GLY A 69 -2.21 6.73 4.20
CA GLY A 69 -1.22 5.68 4.48
C GLY A 69 -1.76 4.27 4.26
N THR A 70 -0.93 3.36 3.74
CA THR A 70 -1.25 1.94 3.61
C THR A 70 -1.12 1.21 4.94
N ALA A 71 -1.73 0.04 5.09
CA ALA A 71 -1.57 -0.79 6.27
C ALA A 71 -0.09 -1.15 6.52
N ALA A 72 0.67 -1.41 5.44
CA ALA A 72 2.12 -1.61 5.53
C ALA A 72 2.86 -0.37 6.08
N GLU A 73 2.47 0.85 5.69
CA GLU A 73 3.03 2.10 6.25
C GLU A 73 2.71 2.22 7.75
N VAL A 74 1.48 1.92 8.15
CA VAL A 74 1.08 1.95 9.57
C VAL A 74 1.84 0.91 10.39
N CYS A 75 2.03 -0.32 9.87
CA CYS A 75 2.87 -1.32 10.52
C CYS A 75 4.30 -0.83 10.73
N CYS A 76 4.91 -0.18 9.73
CA CYS A 76 6.24 0.39 9.86
C CYS A 76 6.28 1.49 10.94
N LEU A 77 5.30 2.39 10.96
CA LEU A 77 5.17 3.43 11.98
C LEU A 77 5.09 2.82 13.40
N CYS A 78 4.20 1.84 13.61
CA CYS A 78 4.06 1.16 14.89
C CYS A 78 5.35 0.45 15.30
N ALA A 79 6.03 -0.22 14.36
CA ALA A 79 7.32 -0.87 14.61
C ALA A 79 8.38 0.17 15.04
N ASP A 80 8.46 1.32 14.39
CA ASP A 80 9.42 2.38 14.72
C ASP A 80 9.12 3.07 16.06
N ILE A 81 7.85 3.19 16.45
CA ILE A 81 7.48 3.68 17.79
C ILE A 81 7.85 2.65 18.85
N SER A 82 7.62 1.36 18.58
CA SER A 82 7.84 0.27 19.55
C SER A 82 9.30 0.10 19.99
N THR A 83 10.26 0.56 19.19
CA THR A 83 11.69 0.53 19.56
C THR A 83 12.06 1.62 20.57
N GLN A 84 11.22 2.64 20.72
CA GLN A 84 11.45 3.78 21.61
C GLN A 84 10.62 3.66 22.88
N VAL A 85 9.36 3.25 22.74
CA VAL A 85 8.42 3.10 23.85
C VAL A 85 7.50 1.90 23.62
N PRO A 86 7.09 1.16 24.68
CA PRO A 86 6.08 0.14 24.54
C PRO A 86 4.76 0.70 23.98
N LEU A 87 4.14 -0.03 23.05
CA LEU A 87 2.82 0.33 22.55
C LEU A 87 1.77 0.12 23.65
N ASN A 88 0.87 1.09 23.82
CA ASN A 88 -0.32 0.89 24.63
C ASN A 88 -1.29 -0.10 23.94
N SER A 89 -2.29 -0.60 24.68
CA SER A 89 -3.16 -1.67 24.19
C SER A 89 -3.92 -1.34 22.88
N PRO A 90 -4.48 -0.12 22.68
CA PRO A 90 -5.07 0.22 21.40
C PRO A 90 -4.04 0.32 20.25
N ALA A 91 -2.84 0.83 20.49
CA ALA A 91 -1.79 0.87 19.47
C ALA A 91 -1.27 -0.52 19.09
N ALA A 92 -1.19 -1.45 20.04
CA ALA A 92 -0.91 -2.86 19.75
C ALA A 92 -2.04 -3.49 18.91
N GLY A 93 -3.30 -3.20 19.24
CA GLY A 93 -4.47 -3.61 18.45
C GLY A 93 -4.41 -3.09 17.01
N LEU A 94 -4.09 -1.80 16.82
CA LEU A 94 -3.87 -1.20 15.50
C LEU A 94 -2.77 -1.96 14.72
N TYR A 95 -1.64 -2.25 15.36
CA TYR A 95 -0.56 -2.99 14.73
C TYR A 95 -1.03 -4.36 14.24
N PHE A 96 -1.73 -5.15 15.08
CA PHE A 96 -2.23 -6.47 14.67
C PHE A 96 -3.28 -6.39 13.56
N ARG A 97 -4.18 -5.40 13.59
CA ARG A 97 -5.18 -5.17 12.54
C ARG A 97 -4.49 -4.86 11.20
N MET A 98 -3.57 -3.90 11.20
CA MET A 98 -2.85 -3.49 10.00
C MET A 98 -1.95 -4.62 9.49
N TRP A 99 -1.36 -5.41 10.38
CA TRP A 99 -0.58 -6.57 10.01
C TRP A 99 -1.42 -7.62 9.28
N ALA A 100 -2.59 -7.96 9.81
CA ALA A 100 -3.50 -8.90 9.18
C ALA A 100 -3.97 -8.42 7.80
N GLN A 101 -4.17 -7.12 7.63
CA GLN A 101 -4.53 -6.53 6.34
C GLN A 101 -3.37 -6.52 5.33
N ALA A 102 -2.17 -6.13 5.76
CA ALA A 102 -1.00 -6.03 4.89
C ALA A 102 -0.42 -7.39 4.53
N PHE A 103 -0.51 -8.38 5.43
CA PHE A 103 0.15 -9.67 5.33
C PHE A 103 -0.82 -10.84 5.62
N PRO A 104 -1.89 -11.00 4.81
CA PRO A 104 -2.95 -11.98 5.09
C PRO A 104 -2.46 -13.45 5.11
N HIS A 105 -1.30 -13.73 4.51
CA HIS A 105 -0.69 -15.06 4.51
C HIS A 105 0.40 -15.24 5.57
N THR A 106 0.56 -14.27 6.47
CA THR A 106 1.52 -14.31 7.58
C THR A 106 0.81 -13.89 8.85
N PRO A 107 -0.09 -14.71 9.40
CA PRO A 107 -0.90 -14.31 10.55
C PRO A 107 -0.01 -13.95 11.74
N ALA A 108 -0.30 -12.81 12.38
CA ALA A 108 0.24 -12.46 13.69
C ALA A 108 -0.87 -12.72 14.72
N ASP A 109 -0.65 -13.74 15.56
CA ASP A 109 -1.40 -14.08 16.78
C ASP A 109 -2.88 -13.62 16.77
N ASP A 110 -3.72 -14.40 16.06
CA ASP A 110 -5.14 -14.07 15.82
C ASP A 110 -5.94 -13.90 17.12
N ASP A 111 -5.57 -14.62 18.19
CA ASP A 111 -6.23 -14.54 19.50
C ASP A 111 -5.95 -13.19 20.17
N ARG A 112 -4.71 -12.69 20.10
CA ARG A 112 -4.38 -11.36 20.61
C ARG A 112 -5.09 -10.26 19.84
N ARG A 113 -5.16 -10.38 18.50
CA ARG A 113 -5.93 -9.42 17.69
C ARG A 113 -7.39 -9.39 18.16
N ALA A 114 -8.05 -10.54 18.25
CA ALA A 114 -9.45 -10.64 18.66
C ALA A 114 -9.70 -10.02 20.04
N HIS A 115 -8.79 -10.25 21.00
CA HIS A 115 -8.86 -9.65 22.32
C HIS A 115 -8.77 -8.12 22.28
N HIS A 116 -7.81 -7.56 21.53
CA HIS A 116 -7.67 -6.11 21.40
C HIS A 116 -8.87 -5.47 20.71
N GLU A 117 -9.39 -6.09 19.66
CA GLU A 117 -10.60 -5.61 18.96
C GLU A 117 -11.81 -5.57 19.90
N ALA A 118 -12.04 -6.65 20.66
CA ALA A 118 -13.17 -6.73 21.57
C ALA A 118 -13.17 -5.62 22.65
N LEU A 119 -11.99 -5.19 23.11
CA LEU A 119 -11.86 -4.20 24.18
C LEU A 119 -11.67 -2.77 23.69
N TYR A 120 -11.07 -2.57 22.52
CA TYR A 120 -10.55 -1.26 22.10
C TYR A 120 -10.93 -0.85 20.67
N ALA A 121 -11.80 -1.58 19.97
CA ALA A 121 -12.16 -1.31 18.55
C ALA A 121 -12.33 0.18 18.21
N SER A 122 -13.17 0.91 18.96
CA SER A 122 -13.40 2.34 18.70
C SER A 122 -12.12 3.20 18.79
N ARG A 123 -11.23 2.92 19.76
CA ARG A 123 -9.95 3.63 19.86
C ARG A 123 -8.94 3.18 18.80
N ILE A 124 -9.04 1.93 18.35
CA ILE A 124 -8.24 1.42 17.23
C ILE A 124 -8.67 2.13 15.94
N ASP A 125 -9.98 2.32 15.72
CA ASP A 125 -10.51 3.07 14.57
C ASP A 125 -10.01 4.52 14.57
N ASP A 126 -10.06 5.20 15.72
CA ASP A 126 -9.52 6.57 15.86
C ASP A 126 -8.02 6.61 15.54
N TYR A 127 -7.25 5.65 16.03
CA TYR A 127 -5.81 5.59 15.78
C TYR A 127 -5.51 5.25 14.33
N GLU A 128 -6.30 4.39 13.69
CA GLU A 128 -6.16 4.08 12.27
C GLU A 128 -6.40 5.32 11.41
N ALA A 129 -7.52 6.02 11.65
CA ALA A 129 -7.86 7.24 10.92
C ALA A 129 -6.76 8.29 11.07
N LEU A 130 -6.28 8.51 12.30
CA LEU A 130 -5.18 9.44 12.57
C LEU A 130 -3.87 9.01 11.89
N ALA A 131 -3.48 7.74 12.01
CA ALA A 131 -2.23 7.23 11.45
C ALA A 131 -2.23 7.34 9.92
N ARG A 132 -3.31 6.90 9.25
CA ARG A 132 -3.45 7.00 7.80
C ARG A 132 -3.47 8.44 7.31
N ALA A 133 -4.08 9.35 8.06
CA ALA A 133 -4.07 10.78 7.74
C ALA A 133 -2.66 11.40 7.91
N LYS A 134 -1.93 11.03 8.98
CA LYS A 134 -0.56 11.53 9.22
C LYS A 134 0.47 10.97 8.24
N LEU A 135 0.24 9.74 7.76
CA LEU A 135 1.07 9.09 6.74
C LEU A 135 0.62 9.43 5.31
N ALA A 136 -0.40 10.29 5.14
CA ALA A 136 -0.90 10.61 3.82
C ALA A 136 0.17 11.31 2.97
N VAL A 137 0.21 10.95 1.69
CA VAL A 137 1.08 11.57 0.70
C VAL A 137 0.20 12.34 -0.28
N ASP A 138 0.21 13.67 -0.18
CA ASP A 138 -0.74 14.55 -0.89
C ASP A 138 -0.71 14.40 -2.41
N ASP A 139 0.48 14.18 -2.97
CA ASP A 139 0.73 14.02 -4.40
C ASP A 139 0.68 12.55 -4.88
N ARG A 140 0.38 11.59 -3.99
CA ARG A 140 0.17 10.18 -4.37
C ARG A 140 -1.21 10.01 -4.99
N ARG A 141 -1.35 10.53 -6.21
CA ARG A 141 -2.54 10.49 -7.05
C ARG A 141 -2.12 10.30 -8.49
N LEU A 142 -2.96 9.63 -9.28
CA LEU A 142 -2.78 9.62 -10.73
C LEU A 142 -3.06 11.01 -11.25
N GLY A 143 -2.03 11.65 -11.82
CA GLY A 143 -2.19 12.87 -12.61
C GLY A 143 -2.84 12.56 -13.96
N THR A 144 -2.75 13.52 -14.88
CA THR A 144 -3.14 13.31 -16.27
C THR A 144 -2.30 12.18 -16.88
N ILE A 145 -2.95 11.12 -17.32
CA ILE A 145 -2.29 10.00 -17.99
C ILE A 145 -2.10 10.35 -19.46
N THR A 146 -0.84 10.35 -19.90
CA THR A 146 -0.45 10.46 -21.30
C THR A 146 0.14 9.14 -21.75
N CYS A 147 -0.43 8.53 -22.80
CA CYS A 147 0.08 7.28 -23.36
C CYS A 147 0.33 7.40 -24.87
N THR A 148 1.45 6.83 -25.33
CA THR A 148 1.84 6.78 -26.74
C THR A 148 1.31 5.52 -27.46
N GLY A 149 0.38 4.79 -26.84
CA GLY A 149 -0.09 3.49 -27.32
C GLY A 149 0.93 2.37 -27.16
N ARG A 150 1.92 2.54 -26.27
CA ARG A 150 2.94 1.53 -25.97
C ARG A 150 3.11 1.32 -24.47
N HIS A 151 3.09 0.07 -24.04
CA HIS A 151 3.41 -0.37 -22.69
C HIS A 151 4.68 -1.22 -22.75
N ASN A 152 5.76 -0.81 -22.07
CA ASN A 152 7.06 -1.50 -22.06
C ASN A 152 7.54 -1.90 -23.47
N THR A 153 7.52 -0.92 -24.39
CA THR A 153 7.83 -1.05 -25.83
C THR A 153 6.82 -1.82 -26.68
N VAL A 154 5.88 -2.55 -26.09
CA VAL A 154 4.83 -3.30 -26.80
C VAL A 154 3.68 -2.37 -27.19
N LYS A 155 3.26 -2.39 -28.46
CA LYS A 155 2.05 -1.66 -28.89
C LYS A 155 0.81 -2.28 -28.25
N VAL A 156 -0.02 -1.46 -27.62
CA VAL A 156 -1.26 -1.88 -26.98
C VAL A 156 -2.39 -0.89 -27.30
N PRO A 157 -3.65 -1.36 -27.41
CA PRO A 157 -4.80 -0.48 -27.53
C PRO A 157 -5.14 0.13 -26.16
N CYS A 158 -4.28 1.04 -25.66
CA CYS A 158 -4.49 1.70 -24.37
C CYS A 158 -5.56 2.79 -24.49
N ARG A 159 -6.51 2.81 -23.55
CA ARG A 159 -7.60 3.80 -23.50
C ARG A 159 -7.14 5.25 -23.37
N TYR A 160 -5.90 5.47 -22.95
CA TYR A 160 -5.30 6.80 -22.78
C TYR A 160 -4.40 7.22 -23.94
N THR A 161 -4.41 6.45 -25.04
CA THR A 161 -3.64 6.81 -26.24
C THR A 161 -4.17 8.13 -26.79
N GLN A 162 -3.30 9.12 -26.90
CA GLN A 162 -3.63 10.41 -27.52
C GLN A 162 -3.20 10.35 -29.00
N PHE A 163 -4.09 10.82 -29.88
CA PHE A 163 -3.85 10.94 -31.33
C PHE A 163 -3.38 12.34 -31.68
#